data_AF-A0A977KSU3-F1
#
_entry.id   AF-A0A977KSU3-F1
#
_cell.length_a   1.000
_cell.length_b   1.000
_cell.length_c   1.000
_cell.angle_alpha   90.00
_cell.angle_beta   90.00
_cell.angle_gamma   90.00
#
_symmetry.space_group_name_H-M   'P 1'
#
loop_
_entity.id
_entity.type
_entity.pdbx_description
1 polymer ?
#
loop_
_entity_poly.entity_id
_entity_poly.type
_entity_poly.pdbx_seq_one_letter_code
_entity_poly.pdbx_strand_id
1 'polypeptide(L)'
;MGAVFFRLGDDDGFWGYNEIKFFELALSMNHINLKEPNPTLADLIDRVNQGQEVTLITIDEQKQAVLVSLEEWNGLQETLYLSSIPGVKEDLIIGKNTSWEDCVPL
;
A
#
# COMPACT_ATOMS: atom_id res chain seq x y z
N MET A 1 11.13 -4.47 7.16
CA MET A 1 11.74 -3.86 5.96
C MET A 1 11.04 -4.43 4.73
N GLY A 2 9.72 -4.30 4.70
CA GLY A 2 8.91 -4.69 3.55
C GLY A 2 8.63 -3.44 2.73
N ALA A 3 9.30 -3.27 1.59
CA ALA A 3 8.75 -2.40 0.57
C ALA A 3 7.43 -3.05 0.14
N VAL A 4 6.33 -2.29 0.16
CA VAL A 4 5.08 -2.69 -0.47
C VAL A 4 5.34 -2.70 -1.97
N PHE A 5 5.86 -3.82 -2.46
CA PHE A 5 6.04 -4.04 -3.88
C PHE A 5 4.66 -4.25 -4.48
N PHE A 6 4.19 -3.20 -5.13
CA PHE A 6 3.09 -3.26 -6.06
C PHE A 6 3.34 -4.40 -7.05
N ARG A 7 2.54 -5.46 -6.94
CA ARG A 7 2.50 -6.53 -7.92
C ARG A 7 1.85 -5.95 -9.17
N LEU A 8 2.69 -5.45 -10.08
CA LEU A 8 2.28 -5.15 -11.44
C LEU A 8 1.86 -6.50 -12.03
N GLY A 9 0.55 -6.65 -12.31
CA GLY A 9 0.03 -7.80 -13.03
C GLY A 9 0.67 -7.85 -14.41
N ASP A 10 1.18 -9.02 -14.77
CA ASP A 10 1.62 -9.35 -16.13
C ASP A 10 0.37 -9.51 -17.02
N ASP A 11 -0.33 -8.40 -17.28
CA ASP A 11 -1.44 -8.38 -18.25
C ASP A 11 -0.99 -7.63 -19.50
N ASP A 12 -0.69 -8.44 -20.50
CA ASP A 12 -0.66 -8.19 -21.92
C ASP A 12 -1.88 -7.38 -22.42
N GLY A 13 -1.73 -6.05 -22.50
CA GLY A 13 -2.68 -5.26 -23.27
C GLY A 13 -2.70 -3.77 -22.98
N PHE A 14 -2.11 -2.99 -23.90
CA PHE A 14 -2.56 -1.66 -24.34
C PHE A 14 -3.39 -0.80 -23.37
N TRP A 15 -2.80 0.25 -22.80
CA TRP A 15 -3.56 1.38 -22.24
C TRP A 15 -2.95 2.73 -22.62
N GLY A 16 -3.79 3.60 -23.18
CA GLY A 16 -3.45 4.99 -23.47
C GLY A 16 -3.42 5.86 -22.22
N TYR A 17 -2.65 6.95 -22.28
CA TYR A 17 -2.30 7.89 -21.20
C TYR A 17 -3.46 8.57 -20.42
N ASN A 18 -4.73 8.24 -20.67
CA ASN A 18 -5.90 8.92 -20.08
C ASN A 18 -6.75 8.08 -19.12
N GLU A 19 -6.34 6.85 -18.80
CA GLU A 19 -6.94 6.09 -17.69
C GLU A 19 -5.92 5.98 -16.57
N ILE A 20 -6.00 6.88 -15.58
CA ILE A 20 -5.36 6.64 -14.29
C ILE A 20 -6.14 5.49 -13.64
N LYS A 21 -5.81 4.23 -13.99
CA LYS A 21 -6.13 3.09 -13.14
C LYS A 21 -5.27 3.22 -11.90
N PHE A 22 -5.77 4.02 -10.95
CA PHE A 22 -5.30 3.99 -9.57
C PHE A 22 -5.39 2.54 -9.14
N PHE A 23 -4.20 1.97 -8.89
CA PHE A 23 -3.97 0.65 -8.33
C PHE A 23 -5.20 0.09 -7.64
N GLU A 24 -5.73 -1.00 -8.19
CA GLU A 24 -6.64 -1.88 -7.47
C GLU A 24 -5.82 -2.54 -6.35
N LEU A 25 -5.57 -1.74 -5.31
CA LEU A 25 -5.11 -2.20 -4.02
C LEU A 25 -6.26 -3.05 -3.50
N ALA A 26 -6.20 -4.35 -3.77
CA ALA A 26 -6.85 -5.35 -2.93
C ALA A 26 -6.13 -5.36 -1.57
N LEU A 27 -6.13 -4.22 -0.87
CA LEU A 27 -5.95 -4.22 0.56
C LEU A 27 -7.17 -4.95 1.10
N SER A 28 -6.96 -6.16 1.61
CA SER A 28 -7.88 -6.78 2.54
C SER A 28 -8.09 -5.78 3.68
N MET A 29 -9.16 -4.99 3.58
CA MET A 29 -9.45 -3.94 4.55
C MET A 29 -10.37 -4.53 5.60
N ASN A 30 -9.86 -4.65 6.82
CA ASN A 30 -10.70 -5.04 7.95
C ASN A 30 -11.66 -3.90 8.30
N HIS A 31 -12.88 -4.24 8.72
CA HIS A 31 -13.87 -3.26 9.15
C HIS A 31 -14.31 -3.54 10.58
N ILE A 32 -14.28 -2.50 11.43
CA ILE A 32 -14.61 -2.59 12.85
C ILE A 32 -15.58 -1.47 13.21
N ASN A 33 -16.70 -1.82 13.82
CA ASN A 33 -17.73 -0.87 14.26
C ASN A 33 -17.69 -0.70 15.78
N LEU A 34 -17.24 0.47 16.25
CA LEU A 34 -17.04 0.82 17.66
C LEU A 34 -18.30 0.89 18.53
N LYS A 35 -19.51 0.77 17.96
CA LYS A 35 -20.76 0.71 18.73
C LYS A 35 -21.02 -0.62 19.42
N GLU A 36 -20.37 -1.69 18.97
CA GLU A 36 -20.47 -3.03 19.55
C GLU A 36 -19.46 -3.20 20.71
N PRO A 37 -19.52 -4.28 21.52
CA PRO A 37 -18.42 -4.60 22.44
C PRO A 37 -17.14 -4.84 21.62
N ASN A 38 -16.24 -3.86 21.62
CA ASN A 38 -15.06 -3.88 20.77
C ASN A 38 -13.79 -4.25 21.54
N PRO A 39 -12.79 -4.82 20.84
CA PRO A 39 -11.43 -4.92 21.36
C PRO A 39 -10.91 -3.54 21.77
N THR A 40 -10.01 -3.50 22.74
CA THR A 40 -9.40 -2.23 23.19
C THR A 40 -8.53 -1.64 22.08
N LEU A 41 -8.21 -0.34 22.17
CA LEU A 41 -7.30 0.29 21.21
C LEU A 41 -5.93 -0.44 21.14
N ALA A 42 -5.46 -1.00 22.26
CA ALA A 42 -4.22 -1.78 22.29
C ALA A 42 -4.31 -3.03 21.41
N ASP A 43 -5.40 -3.79 21.52
CA ASP A 43 -5.65 -4.97 20.70
C ASP A 43 -5.74 -4.62 19.20
N LEU A 44 -6.34 -3.47 18.87
CA LEU A 44 -6.42 -2.98 17.49
C LEU A 44 -5.04 -2.65 16.92
N ILE A 45 -4.19 -1.99 17.72
CA ILE A 45 -2.82 -1.66 17.33
C ILE A 45 -2.01 -2.95 17.09
N ASP A 46 -2.11 -3.92 17.99
CA ASP A 46 -1.39 -5.20 17.85
C ASP A 46 -1.82 -5.96 16.60
N ARG A 47 -3.14 -6.00 16.30
CA ARG A 47 -3.66 -6.62 15.08
C ARG A 47 -3.12 -5.97 13.81
N VAL A 48 -3.13 -4.64 13.76
CA VAL A 48 -2.64 -3.89 12.59
C VAL A 48 -1.14 -4.06 12.40
N ASN A 49 -0.37 -4.09 13.49
CA ASN A 49 1.07 -4.33 13.42
C ASN A 49 1.44 -5.77 13.02
N GLN A 50 0.63 -6.77 13.39
CA GLN A 50 0.90 -8.19 13.06
C GLN A 50 0.42 -8.58 11.67
N GLY A 51 -0.73 -8.07 11.24
CA GLY A 51 -1.37 -8.47 9.98
C GLY A 51 -0.91 -7.67 8.77
N GLN A 52 -0.33 -6.48 8.95
CA GLN A 52 -0.10 -5.49 7.89
C GLN A 52 -1.37 -5.15 7.09
N GLU A 53 -2.55 -5.35 7.69
CA GLU A 53 -3.84 -5.08 7.06
C GLU A 53 -4.40 -3.75 7.54
N VAL A 54 -4.80 -2.91 6.58
CA VAL A 54 -5.46 -1.65 6.84
C VAL A 54 -6.82 -1.91 7.50
N THR A 55 -7.12 -1.19 8.58
CA THR A 55 -8.38 -1.37 9.33
C THR A 55 -9.22 -0.10 9.29
N LEU A 56 -10.42 -0.17 8.71
CA LEU A 56 -11.44 0.86 8.76
C LEU A 56 -12.22 0.75 10.08
N ILE A 57 -12.14 1.80 10.87
CA ILE A 57 -12.84 1.96 12.14
C ILE A 57 -14.02 2.90 11.92
N THR A 58 -15.23 2.46 12.25
CA THR A 58 -16.46 3.27 12.13
C THR A 58 -17.16 3.37 13.48
N ILE A 59 -17.72 4.53 13.78
CA ILE A 59 -18.65 4.74 14.91
C ILE A 59 -20.07 4.87 14.36
N ASP A 60 -20.22 5.64 13.30
CA ASP A 60 -21.46 5.83 12.54
C ASP A 60 -21.09 6.15 11.08
N GLU A 61 -22.08 6.46 10.26
CA GLU A 61 -21.88 6.77 8.84
C GLU A 61 -21.02 8.03 8.61
N GLN A 62 -20.85 8.90 9.61
CA GLN A 62 -20.09 10.15 9.48
C GLN A 62 -18.72 10.09 10.16
N LYS A 63 -18.54 9.18 11.11
CA LYS A 63 -17.30 9.05 11.91
C LYS A 63 -16.57 7.79 11.52
N GLN A 64 -15.63 7.96 10.60
CA GLN A 64 -14.79 6.90 10.06
C GLN A 64 -13.32 7.30 10.19
N ALA A 65 -12.46 6.33 10.52
CA ALA A 65 -11.03 6.50 10.60
C ALA A 65 -10.34 5.25 10.05
N VAL A 66 -9.14 5.41 9.49
CA VAL A 66 -8.32 4.29 9.03
C VAL A 66 -7.15 4.14 9.98
N LEU A 67 -6.93 2.93 10.46
CA LEU A 67 -5.76 2.55 11.23
C LEU A 67 -4.81 1.76 10.33
N VAL A 68 -3.56 2.22 10.29
CA VAL A 68 -2.45 1.60 9.57
C VAL A 68 -1.25 1.49 10.50
N SER A 69 -0.38 0.51 10.28
CA SER A 69 0.85 0.40 11.04
C SER A 69 1.79 1.56 10.68
N LEU A 70 2.73 1.87 11.56
CA LEU A 70 3.73 2.89 11.27
C LEU A 70 4.67 2.49 10.12
N GLU A 71 5.00 1.20 10.01
CA GLU A 71 5.84 0.69 8.91
C GLU A 71 5.13 0.89 7.56
N GLU A 72 3.86 0.51 7.47
CA GLU A 72 3.08 0.67 6.23
C GLU A 72 2.84 2.14 5.91
N TRP A 73 2.57 2.98 6.91
CA TRP A 73 2.47 4.43 6.72
C TRP A 73 3.75 5.01 6.12
N ASN A 74 4.91 4.65 6.66
CA ASN A 74 6.20 5.12 6.13
C ASN A 74 6.46 4.61 4.71
N GLY A 75 6.15 3.34 4.42
CA GLY A 75 6.29 2.78 3.08
C GLY A 75 5.37 3.45 2.05
N LEU A 76 4.14 3.81 2.43
CA LEU A 76 3.24 4.60 1.60
C LEU A 76 3.79 6.00 1.33
N GLN A 77 4.33 6.68 2.36
CA GLN A 77 4.94 8.00 2.20
C GLN A 77 6.17 7.95 1.28
N GLU A 78 7.03 6.94 1.43
CA GLU A 78 8.18 6.74 0.55
C GLU A 78 7.74 6.49 -0.89
N THR A 79 6.75 5.62 -1.11
CA THR A 79 6.19 5.35 -2.44
C THR A 79 5.64 6.62 -3.07
N LEU A 80 4.81 7.37 -2.34
CA LEU A 80 4.21 8.62 -2.83
C LEU A 80 5.30 9.64 -3.16
N TYR A 81 6.33 9.74 -2.32
CA TYR A 81 7.47 10.60 -2.57
C TYR A 81 8.21 10.21 -3.85
N LEU A 82 8.62 8.95 -4.00
CA LEU A 82 9.30 8.48 -5.21
C LEU A 82 8.45 8.64 -6.47
N SER A 83 7.14 8.39 -6.36
CA SER A 83 6.19 8.56 -7.47
C SER A 83 5.95 10.02 -7.85
N SER A 84 6.20 10.96 -6.95
CA SER A 84 6.05 12.39 -7.20
C SER A 84 7.22 13.00 -7.98
N ILE A 85 8.37 12.32 -8.01
CA ILE A 85 9.55 12.78 -8.73
C ILE A 85 9.45 12.32 -10.19
N PRO A 86 9.41 13.24 -11.18
CA PRO A 86 9.31 12.87 -12.58
C PRO A 86 10.47 11.96 -13.02
N GLY A 87 10.18 10.86 -13.72
CA GLY A 87 11.16 9.93 -14.27
C GLY A 87 11.61 8.82 -13.29
N VAL A 88 11.52 9.04 -11.97
CA VAL A 88 11.99 8.05 -10.98
C VAL A 88 11.16 6.77 -11.02
N LYS A 89 9.84 6.88 -11.21
CA LYS A 89 8.98 5.72 -11.34
C LYS A 89 9.39 4.84 -12.54
N GLU A 90 9.67 5.46 -13.68
CA GLU A 90 10.09 4.78 -14.90
C GLU A 90 11.45 4.10 -14.70
N ASP A 91 12.41 4.79 -14.09
CA ASP A 91 13.74 4.25 -13.77
C ASP A 91 13.64 3.02 -12.85
N LEU A 92 12.75 3.07 -11.84
CA LEU A 92 12.50 1.93 -10.94
C LEU A 92 11.89 0.73 -11.66
N ILE A 93 10.98 0.96 -12.62
CA ILE A 93 10.38 -0.12 -13.44
C ILE A 93 11.44 -0.74 -14.36
N ILE A 94 12.27 0.09 -14.99
CA ILE A 94 13.39 -0.40 -15.83
C ILE A 94 14.33 -1.24 -14.97
N GLY A 95 14.79 -0.70 -13.84
CA GLY A 95 15.70 -1.39 -12.93
C GLY A 95 15.12 -2.72 -12.40
N LYS A 96 13.81 -2.77 -12.11
CA LYS A 96 13.12 -4.00 -11.70
C LYS A 96 13.11 -5.08 -12.80
N ASN A 97 13.04 -4.68 -14.07
CA ASN A 97 12.96 -5.58 -15.22
C ASN A 97 14.34 -5.92 -15.83
N THR A 98 15.41 -5.24 -15.40
CA THR A 98 16.79 -5.53 -15.79
C THR A 98 17.22 -6.91 -15.29
N SER A 99 17.94 -7.68 -16.11
CA SER A 99 18.45 -8.99 -15.71
C SER A 99 19.49 -8.86 -14.59
N TRP A 100 19.65 -9.92 -13.80
CA TRP A 100 20.68 -9.97 -12.75
C TRP A 100 22.09 -9.84 -13.30
N GLU A 101 22.36 -10.30 -14.53
CA GLU A 101 23.69 -10.17 -15.14
C GLU A 101 24.08 -8.72 -15.45
N ASP A 102 23.09 -7.84 -15.59
CA ASP A 102 23.27 -6.42 -15.96
C ASP A 102 23.26 -5.49 -14.74
N CYS A 103 23.17 -6.05 -13.52
CA CYS A 103 23.24 -5.28 -12.28
C CYS A 103 24.69 -4.92 -11.90
N VAL A 104 24.89 -3.73 -11.34
CA VAL A 104 26.19 -3.31 -10.82
C VAL A 104 26.49 -4.10 -9.53
N PRO A 105 27.64 -4.78 -9.41
CA PRO A 105 28.01 -5.49 -8.19
C PRO A 105 28.23 -4.50 -7.03
N LEU A 106 27.77 -4.88 -5.84
CA LEU A 106 27.89 -4.11 -4.59
C LEU A 106 29.32 -4.13 -4.02
#